data_AF-A0A529SFB1-F1
#
_entry.id   AF-A0A529SFB1-F1
#
_cell.length_a   1.000
_cell.length_b   1.000
_cell.length_c   1.000
_cell.angle_alpha   90.00
_cell.angle_beta   90.00
_cell.angle_gamma   90.00
#
_symmetry.space_group_name_H-M   'P 1'
#
loop_
_entity.id
_entity.type
_entity.pdbx_description
1 polymer ?
#
loop_
_entity_poly.entity_id
_entity_poly.type
_entity_poly.pdbx_seq_one_letter_code
_entity_poly.pdbx_strand_id
1 'polypeptide(L)'
;MEALEYLGPMKWTAIEVAVPVIVLAILFWRSGMVRYIPNDRLGILEKLWSFRGSVSDGFIALNREAGYQPEVVRGGLHFFMPFQYSMHRA
;
A
#
# COMPACT_ATOMS: atom_id res chain seq x y z
N MET A 1 32.34 26.44 -3.02
CA MET A 1 31.30 25.92 -3.93
C MET A 1 31.95 25.24 -5.13
N GLU A 2 32.91 24.34 -4.92
CA GLU A 2 33.75 23.78 -6.00
C GLU A 2 33.57 22.26 -6.19
N ALA A 3 32.85 21.59 -5.28
CA ALA A 3 32.65 20.14 -5.35
C ALA A 3 31.48 19.72 -6.27
N LEU A 4 30.62 20.66 -6.68
CA LEU A 4 29.45 20.38 -7.54
C LEU A 4 29.77 20.47 -9.03
N GLU A 5 30.87 21.12 -9.41
CA GLU A 5 31.23 21.39 -10.81
C GLU A 5 31.98 20.21 -11.47
N TYR A 6 32.56 19.30 -10.68
CA TYR A 6 33.31 18.12 -11.15
C TYR A 6 32.46 16.86 -11.37
N LEU A 7 31.15 16.95 -11.15
CA LEU A 7 30.22 15.84 -11.41
C LEU A 7 29.76 15.93 -12.86
N GLY A 8 30.45 15.25 -13.78
CA GLY A 8 30.06 15.19 -15.20
C GLY A 8 28.63 14.66 -15.40
N PRO A 9 28.03 14.87 -16.59
CA PRO A 9 26.61 14.61 -16.89
C PRO A 9 26.15 13.17 -16.62
N MET A 10 27.08 12.20 -16.65
CA MET A 10 26.81 10.78 -16.36
C MET A 10 26.41 10.50 -14.90
N LYS A 11 26.82 11.34 -13.92
CA LYS A 11 26.47 11.13 -12.51
C LYS A 11 25.12 11.75 -12.15
N TRP A 12 24.76 12.87 -12.77
CA TRP A 12 23.45 13.50 -12.59
C TRP A 12 22.33 12.64 -13.14
N THR A 13 22.52 12.04 -14.32
CA THR A 13 21.60 11.05 -14.90
C THR A 13 21.40 9.82 -14.02
N ALA A 14 22.46 9.32 -13.38
CA ALA A 14 22.35 8.23 -12.41
C ALA A 14 21.48 8.62 -11.19
N ILE A 15 21.62 9.85 -10.68
CA ILE A 15 20.80 10.35 -9.57
C ILE A 15 19.35 10.55 -10.02
N GLU A 16 19.13 11.14 -11.19
CA GLU A 16 17.80 11.36 -11.79
C GLU A 16 17.02 10.06 -11.99
N VAL A 17 17.69 8.93 -12.24
CA VAL A 17 17.05 7.62 -12.33
C VAL A 17 16.94 6.94 -10.96
N ALA A 18 17.98 7.03 -10.12
CA ALA A 18 17.98 6.36 -8.83
C ALA A 18 16.89 6.90 -7.89
N VAL A 19 16.68 8.22 -7.86
CA VAL A 19 15.66 8.86 -7.01
C VAL A 19 14.25 8.34 -7.29
N PRO A 20 13.70 8.40 -8.53
CA PRO A 20 12.36 7.88 -8.81
C PRO A 20 12.25 6.38 -8.57
N VAL A 21 13.30 5.59 -8.86
CA VAL A 21 13.31 4.15 -8.56
C VAL A 21 13.17 3.90 -7.06
N ILE A 22 13.92 4.64 -6.23
CA ILE A 22 13.84 4.54 -4.77
C ILE A 22 12.45 4.97 -4.28
N VAL A 23 11.91 6.08 -4.81
CA VAL A 23 10.57 6.56 -4.46
C VAL A 23 9.50 5.52 -4.81
N LEU A 24 9.57 4.94 -6.02
CA LEU A 24 8.64 3.89 -6.45
C LEU A 24 8.77 2.63 -5.59
N ALA A 25 9.99 2.23 -5.21
CA ALA A 25 10.20 1.11 -4.31
C ALA A 25 9.59 1.36 -2.92
N ILE A 26 9.75 2.56 -2.37
CA ILE A 26 9.12 2.96 -1.10
C ILE A 26 7.60 2.95 -1.21
N LEU A 27 7.04 3.54 -2.27
CA LEU A 27 5.60 3.56 -2.52
C LEU A 27 5.06 2.13 -2.66
N PHE A 28 5.75 1.27 -3.41
CA PHE A 28 5.37 -0.14 -3.55
C PHE A 28 5.38 -0.85 -2.19
N TRP A 29 6.42 -0.68 -1.39
CA TRP A 29 6.51 -1.31 -0.07
C TRP A 29 5.43 -0.80 0.90
N ARG A 30 5.09 0.49 0.85
CA ARG A 30 4.05 1.10 1.70
C ARG A 30 2.63 0.86 1.19
N SER A 31 2.46 0.53 -0.09
CA SER A 31 1.14 0.38 -0.74
C SER A 31 0.25 -0.69 -0.11
N GLY A 32 0.85 -1.69 0.55
CA GLY A 32 0.12 -2.85 1.05
C GLY A 32 -0.43 -3.75 -0.07
N MET A 33 0.04 -3.61 -1.31
CA MET A 33 -0.40 -4.45 -2.44
C MET A 33 -0.17 -5.92 -2.21
N VAL A 34 0.95 -6.30 -1.60
CA VAL A 34 1.28 -7.70 -1.33
C VAL A 34 1.26 -7.94 0.17
N ARG A 35 0.36 -8.81 0.62
CA ARG A 35 0.24 -9.19 2.04
C ARG A 35 0.31 -10.69 2.19
N TYR A 36 1.16 -11.14 3.09
CA TYR A 36 1.22 -12.52 3.52
C TYR A 36 0.52 -12.67 4.86
N ILE A 37 -0.41 -13.61 4.94
CA ILE A 37 -1.12 -14.00 6.16
C ILE A 37 -0.70 -15.41 6.52
N PRO A 38 -0.15 -15.63 7.73
CA PRO A 38 0.11 -16.97 8.24
C PRO A 38 -1.14 -17.86 8.26
N ASN A 39 -0.97 -19.17 8.05
CA ASN A 39 -2.10 -20.13 7.97
C ASN A 39 -2.77 -20.42 9.31
N ASP A 40 -2.17 -20.00 10.43
CA ASP A 40 -2.71 -20.08 11.79
C ASP A 40 -3.60 -18.88 12.16
N ARG A 41 -3.79 -17.90 11.25
CA ARG A 41 -4.49 -16.64 11.55
C ARG A 41 -5.45 -16.25 10.44
N LEU A 42 -6.39 -15.37 10.81
CA LEU A 42 -7.31 -14.70 9.90
C LEU A 42 -7.04 -13.20 9.90
N GLY A 43 -7.08 -12.59 8.73
CA GLY A 43 -6.98 -11.14 8.57
C GLY A 43 -8.35 -10.49 8.51
N ILE A 44 -8.54 -9.41 9.26
CA ILE A 44 -9.71 -8.53 9.13
C ILE A 44 -9.34 -7.42 8.14
N LEU A 45 -10.13 -7.28 7.08
CA LEU A 45 -9.87 -6.31 6.02
C LEU A 45 -10.64 -5.02 6.29
N GLU A 46 -9.95 -3.89 6.33
CA GLU A 46 -10.55 -2.56 6.33
C GLU A 46 -10.27 -1.87 5.00
N LYS A 47 -11.30 -1.35 4.37
CA LYS A 47 -11.19 -0.55 3.15
C LYS A 47 -11.09 0.92 3.51
N LEU A 48 -9.93 1.54 3.31
CA LEU A 48 -9.64 2.92 3.72
C LEU A 48 -10.41 3.96 2.90
N TRP A 49 -10.69 3.68 1.63
CA TRP A 49 -11.44 4.58 0.77
C TRP A 49 -12.21 3.84 -0.33
N SER A 50 -13.30 4.45 -0.78
CA SER A 50 -14.11 3.95 -1.87
C SER A 50 -14.76 5.11 -2.64
N PHE A 51 -14.90 4.95 -3.95
CA PHE A 51 -15.72 5.84 -4.78
C PHE A 51 -17.21 5.86 -4.39
N ARG A 52 -17.67 4.91 -3.57
CA ARG A 52 -19.04 4.87 -3.02
C ARG A 52 -19.21 5.63 -1.71
N GLY A 53 -18.13 6.22 -1.18
CA GLY A 53 -18.12 6.86 0.13
C GLY A 53 -17.74 5.92 1.26
N SER A 54 -17.91 6.41 2.49
CA SER A 54 -17.68 5.69 3.74
C SER A 54 -18.97 5.12 4.29
N VAL A 55 -18.87 4.03 5.06
CA VAL A 55 -19.98 3.51 5.85
C VAL A 55 -20.62 4.62 6.67
N SER A 56 -21.93 4.79 6.49
CA SER A 56 -22.69 5.89 7.11
C SER A 56 -23.22 5.54 8.50
N ASP A 57 -23.48 4.26 8.76
CA ASP A 57 -23.99 3.76 10.03
C ASP A 57 -23.39 2.40 10.37
N GLY A 58 -23.08 2.17 11.64
CA GLY A 58 -22.36 0.99 12.10
C GLY A 58 -20.87 0.96 11.72
N PHE A 59 -20.28 -0.23 11.76
CA PHE A 59 -18.83 -0.44 11.58
C PHE A 59 -18.49 -1.27 10.33
N ILE A 60 -19.42 -2.12 9.88
CA ILE A 60 -19.22 -3.08 8.78
C ILE A 60 -19.82 -2.50 7.50
N ALA A 61 -19.00 -2.40 6.45
CA ALA A 61 -19.39 -1.91 5.14
C ALA A 61 -20.08 -3.02 4.32
N LEU A 62 -21.41 -3.01 4.30
CA LEU A 62 -22.22 -4.01 3.59
C LEU A 62 -22.46 -3.67 2.11
N ASN A 63 -22.33 -2.40 1.71
CA ASN A 63 -22.64 -1.95 0.34
C ASN A 63 -21.40 -1.65 -0.53
N ARG A 64 -20.26 -2.30 -0.25
CA ARG A 64 -18.94 -2.07 -0.90
C ARG A 64 -18.34 -0.68 -0.63
N GLU A 65 -18.75 -0.08 0.46
CA GLU A 65 -18.35 1.22 1.01
C GLU A 65 -16.93 1.11 1.62
N ALA A 66 -16.30 2.25 1.94
CA ALA A 66 -15.13 2.26 2.82
C ALA A 66 -15.55 1.89 4.26
N GLY A 67 -14.68 1.18 4.98
CA GLY A 67 -14.95 0.61 6.31
C GLY A 67 -14.53 -0.86 6.42
N TYR A 68 -14.84 -1.49 7.56
CA TYR A 68 -14.51 -2.90 7.80
C TYR A 68 -15.34 -3.79 6.89
N GLN A 69 -14.67 -4.65 6.13
CA GLN A 69 -15.35 -5.59 5.26
C GLN A 69 -15.85 -6.78 6.10
N PRO A 70 -17.04 -7.31 5.81
CA PRO A 70 -17.59 -8.47 6.53
C PRO A 70 -16.80 -9.75 6.29
N GLU A 71 -16.03 -9.80 5.21
CA GLU A 71 -15.25 -10.96 4.80
C GLU A 71 -13.91 -11.00 5.51
N VAL A 72 -13.59 -12.16 6.09
CA VAL A 72 -12.26 -12.45 6.65
C VAL A 72 -11.36 -13.07 5.60
N VAL A 73 -10.08 -12.73 5.65
CA VAL A 73 -9.07 -13.23 4.72
C VAL A 73 -8.32 -14.39 5.38
N ARG A 74 -8.39 -15.57 4.76
CA ARG A 74 -7.65 -16.77 5.20
C ARG A 74 -6.14 -16.65 4.97
N GLY A 75 -5.37 -17.51 5.62
CA GLY A 75 -3.94 -17.66 5.38
C GLY A 75 -3.57 -17.81 3.89
N GLY A 76 -2.47 -17.20 3.49
CA GLY A 76 -1.99 -17.19 2.12
C GLY A 76 -1.35 -15.86 1.69
N LEU A 77 -0.94 -15.82 0.43
CA LEU A 77 -0.46 -14.62 -0.24
C LEU A 77 -1.63 -13.93 -0.96
N HIS A 78 -1.85 -12.66 -0.64
CA HIS A 78 -2.96 -11.87 -1.17
C HIS A 78 -2.47 -10.61 -1.87
N PHE A 79 -3.17 -10.26 -2.93
CA PHE A 79 -2.92 -9.07 -3.74
C PHE A 79 -4.09 -8.10 -3.62
N PHE A 80 -3.79 -6.87 -3.20
CA PHE A 80 -4.77 -5.82 -2.98
C PHE A 80 -4.46 -4.59 -3.83
N MET A 81 -5.47 -3.74 -4.04
CA MET A 81 -5.26 -2.43 -4.62
C MET A 81 -4.35 -1.58 -3.72
N PRO A 82 -3.37 -0.85 -4.31
CA PRO A 82 -2.43 -0.03 -3.54
C PRO A 82 -3.17 1.04 -2.74
N PHE A 83 -2.81 1.17 -1.47
CA PHE A 83 -3.33 2.16 -0.53
C PHE A 83 -4.84 2.10 -0.27
N GLN A 84 -5.54 1.06 -0.74
CA GLN A 84 -6.98 0.94 -0.56
C GLN A 84 -7.36 0.14 0.70
N TYR A 85 -6.51 -0.81 1.10
CA TYR A 85 -6.85 -1.75 2.16
C TYR A 85 -5.82 -1.74 3.28
N SER A 86 -6.32 -1.72 4.52
CA SER A 86 -5.56 -2.00 5.74
C SER A 86 -5.94 -3.38 6.26
N MET A 87 -4.98 -4.07 6.86
CA MET A 87 -5.17 -5.41 7.41
C MET A 87 -4.92 -5.39 8.90
N HIS A 88 -5.96 -5.73 9.65
CA HIS A 88 -5.92 -5.87 11.08
C HIS A 88 -5.76 -7.35 11.43
N ARG A 89 -4.88 -7.63 12.38
CA ARG A 89 -4.64 -8.97 12.89
C ARG A 89 -5.31 -9.05 14.25
N ALA A 90 -6.13 -10.07 14.45
CA ALA A 90 -6.53 -10.50 15.79
C ALA A 90 -5.44 -11.41 16.38
#